data_AF-A0A2V9JNV9-F1
#
_entry.id   AF-A0A2V9JNV9-F1
#
_cell.length_a   1.000
_cell.length_b   1.000
_cell.length_c   1.000
_cell.angle_alpha   90.00
_cell.angle_beta   90.00
_cell.angle_gamma   90.00
#
_symmetry.space_group_name_H-M   'P 1'
#
loop_
_entity.id
_entity.type
_entity.pdbx_description
1 polymer ?
#
loop_
_entity_poly.entity_id
_entity_poly.type
_entity_poly.pdbx_seq_one_letter_code
_entity_poly.pdbx_strand_id
1 'polypeptide(L)'
;QQLPLVTVGHGAYKAYDFDVPQPAALSENVVEGLLRIKVCFSRVAVADDLDTPEISHSVELGEAAVRSVNAGCDLLLTGFREKSAEECLAGLRKGIESGKILPHRVEQALARLRRAKNGISSPDGKISAAAFSKVARKFEEFSKEILAPERQIA
;
A
#
# COMPACT_ATOMS: atom_id res chain seq x y z
N GLN A 1 -21.60 4.57 9.71
CA GLN A 1 -20.19 4.94 9.98
C GLN A 1 -19.41 4.84 8.68
N GLN A 2 -18.48 5.77 8.39
CA GLN A 2 -17.53 5.62 7.27
C GLN A 2 -16.35 4.77 7.72
N LEU A 3 -15.87 3.87 6.85
CA LEU A 3 -14.67 3.06 7.10
C LEU A 3 -13.44 3.96 7.34
N PRO A 4 -12.56 3.64 8.31
CA PRO A 4 -11.41 4.49 8.64
C PRO A 4 -10.31 4.44 7.58
N LEU A 5 -10.25 3.35 6.81
CA LEU A 5 -9.31 3.13 5.72
C LEU A 5 -9.91 2.21 4.67
N VAL A 6 -9.36 2.26 3.45
CA VAL A 6 -9.60 1.30 2.38
C VAL A 6 -8.27 0.94 1.72
N THR A 7 -8.11 -0.31 1.34
CA THR A 7 -6.95 -0.78 0.56
C THR A 7 -7.30 -0.78 -0.92
N VAL A 8 -6.40 -0.22 -1.74
CA VAL A 8 -6.48 -0.19 -3.19
C VAL A 8 -5.58 -1.28 -3.73
N GLY A 9 -6.18 -2.38 -4.21
CA GLY A 9 -5.44 -3.51 -4.79
C GLY A 9 -4.86 -3.23 -6.17
N HIS A 10 -4.24 -4.25 -6.77
CA HIS A 10 -3.48 -4.14 -8.02
C HIS A 10 -4.28 -4.33 -9.31
N GLY A 11 -5.61 -4.38 -9.24
CA GLY A 11 -6.46 -4.51 -10.43
C GLY A 11 -6.24 -3.36 -11.42
N ALA A 12 -6.14 -3.66 -12.71
CA ALA A 12 -6.07 -2.67 -13.78
C ALA A 12 -7.44 -2.55 -14.47
N TYR A 13 -7.95 -1.32 -14.58
CA TYR A 13 -9.32 -1.08 -15.00
C TYR A 13 -9.38 -0.18 -16.25
N LYS A 14 -9.59 -0.80 -17.43
CA LYS A 14 -9.73 -0.08 -18.72
C LYS A 14 -10.78 1.02 -18.71
N ALA A 15 -11.83 0.89 -17.89
CA ALA A 15 -12.88 1.90 -17.78
C ALA A 15 -12.38 3.23 -17.17
N TYR A 16 -11.23 3.22 -16.48
CA TYR A 16 -10.62 4.40 -15.87
C TYR A 16 -9.29 4.77 -16.51
N ASP A 17 -8.52 3.78 -17.00
CA ASP A 17 -7.27 3.97 -17.73
C ASP A 17 -7.35 3.25 -19.08
N PHE A 18 -7.87 3.94 -20.10
CA PHE A 18 -8.25 3.32 -21.38
C PHE A 18 -7.04 2.87 -22.21
N ASP A 19 -6.09 3.78 -22.46
CA ASP A 19 -4.95 3.54 -23.34
C ASP A 19 -3.86 2.70 -22.68
N VAL A 20 -3.57 2.99 -21.41
CA VAL A 20 -2.52 2.32 -20.63
C VAL A 20 -3.09 1.87 -19.28
N PRO A 21 -3.76 0.70 -19.23
CA PRO A 21 -4.23 0.14 -17.98
C PRO A 21 -3.05 -0.08 -17.03
N GLN A 22 -3.18 0.48 -15.83
CA GLN A 22 -2.16 0.39 -14.78
C GLN A 22 -2.80 -0.14 -13.49
N PRO A 23 -2.02 -0.70 -12.57
CA PRO A 23 -2.51 -1.09 -11.25
C PRO A 23 -3.22 0.10 -10.58
N ALA A 24 -4.42 -0.15 -10.03
CA ALA A 24 -5.27 0.91 -9.48
C ALA A 24 -4.57 1.81 -8.46
N ALA A 25 -3.71 1.26 -7.61
CA ALA A 25 -2.95 2.03 -6.63
C ALA A 25 -2.01 3.08 -7.25
N LEU A 26 -1.63 2.93 -8.53
CA LEU A 26 -0.78 3.84 -9.29
C LEU A 26 -1.57 4.82 -10.17
N SER A 27 -2.90 4.68 -10.21
CA SER A 27 -3.78 5.43 -11.11
C SER A 27 -4.46 6.60 -10.42
N GLU A 28 -4.18 7.82 -10.87
CA GLU A 28 -4.90 9.01 -10.43
C GLU A 28 -6.38 8.97 -10.83
N ASN A 29 -6.71 8.37 -11.99
CA ASN A 29 -8.11 8.23 -12.43
C ASN A 29 -8.91 7.34 -11.49
N VAL A 30 -8.30 6.29 -10.94
CA VAL A 30 -8.96 5.38 -9.99
C VAL A 30 -8.94 5.97 -8.59
N VAL A 31 -7.79 6.43 -8.09
CA VAL A 31 -7.68 6.85 -6.69
C VAL A 31 -8.27 8.24 -6.50
N GLU A 32 -7.80 9.26 -7.22
CA GLU A 32 -8.37 10.61 -7.11
C GLU A 32 -9.75 10.67 -7.80
N GLY A 33 -9.83 10.27 -9.06
CA GLY A 33 -11.04 10.40 -9.88
C GLY A 33 -12.23 9.61 -9.35
N LEU A 34 -12.05 8.30 -9.13
CA LEU A 34 -13.13 7.46 -8.62
C LEU A 34 -13.24 7.53 -7.09
N LEU A 35 -12.19 7.18 -6.36
CA LEU A 35 -12.30 7.01 -4.90
C LEU A 35 -12.46 8.35 -4.16
N ARG A 36 -11.65 9.37 -4.46
CA ARG A 36 -11.74 10.68 -3.76
C ARG A 36 -12.91 11.52 -4.25
N ILE A 37 -13.07 11.66 -5.56
CA ILE A 37 -14.07 12.57 -6.13
C ILE A 37 -15.45 11.90 -6.20
N LYS A 38 -15.60 10.80 -6.97
CA LYS A 38 -16.93 10.20 -7.19
C LYS A 38 -17.51 9.50 -5.96
N VAL A 39 -16.68 8.74 -5.25
CA VAL A 39 -17.10 8.03 -4.02
C VAL A 39 -17.02 8.95 -2.78
N CYS A 40 -16.41 10.14 -2.90
CA CYS A 40 -16.24 11.10 -1.82
C CYS A 40 -15.53 10.52 -0.59
N PHE A 41 -14.59 9.59 -0.79
CA PHE A 41 -13.88 8.95 0.31
C PHE A 41 -12.75 9.85 0.86
N SER A 42 -12.95 10.35 2.08
CA SER A 42 -12.07 11.33 2.72
C SER A 42 -11.18 10.77 3.83
N ARG A 43 -11.10 9.43 3.97
CA ARG A 43 -10.26 8.74 4.97
C ARG A 43 -8.99 8.15 4.34
N VAL A 44 -8.29 7.25 5.02
CA VAL A 44 -6.98 6.77 4.57
C VAL A 44 -7.14 5.82 3.38
N ALA A 45 -6.52 6.15 2.25
CA ALA A 45 -6.35 5.21 1.14
C ALA A 45 -4.98 4.53 1.27
N VAL A 46 -4.97 3.20 1.28
CA VAL A 46 -3.78 2.38 1.41
C VAL A 46 -3.47 1.77 0.04
N ALA A 47 -2.28 2.03 -0.52
CA ALA A 47 -1.79 1.24 -1.63
C ALA A 47 -1.43 -0.16 -1.11
N ASP A 48 -1.99 -1.20 -1.73
CA ASP A 48 -1.61 -2.57 -1.44
C ASP A 48 -0.13 -2.83 -1.83
N ASP A 49 0.39 -4.01 -1.51
CA ASP A 49 1.82 -4.34 -1.59
C ASP A 49 2.49 -3.93 -2.92
N LEU A 50 3.32 -2.89 -2.86
CA LEU A 50 4.03 -2.38 -4.02
C LEU A 50 5.18 -3.28 -4.50
N ASP A 51 5.62 -4.25 -3.67
CA ASP A 51 6.70 -5.19 -3.98
C ASP A 51 6.13 -6.53 -4.48
N THR A 52 5.21 -6.43 -5.45
CA THR A 52 4.56 -7.57 -6.09
C THR A 52 5.05 -7.75 -7.54
N PRO A 53 5.05 -8.98 -8.09
CA PRO A 53 5.41 -9.21 -9.50
C PRO A 53 4.60 -8.38 -10.49
N GLU A 54 3.32 -8.13 -10.20
CA GLU A 54 2.40 -7.37 -11.02
C GLU A 54 2.85 -5.92 -11.22
N ILE A 55 3.47 -5.32 -10.20
CA ILE A 55 4.02 -3.95 -10.27
C ILE A 55 5.47 -3.98 -10.74
N SER A 56 6.31 -4.80 -10.10
CA SER A 56 7.77 -4.77 -10.27
C SER A 56 8.25 -5.13 -11.68
N HIS A 57 7.46 -5.84 -12.49
CA HIS A 57 7.78 -6.07 -13.91
C HIS A 57 7.73 -4.79 -14.76
N SER A 58 7.03 -3.75 -14.31
CA SER A 58 6.76 -2.55 -15.11
C SER A 58 7.26 -1.25 -14.48
N VAL A 59 7.44 -1.22 -13.16
CA VAL A 59 7.82 -0.02 -12.42
C VAL A 59 8.78 -0.39 -11.30
N GLU A 60 9.88 0.36 -11.20
CA GLU A 60 10.77 0.26 -10.05
C GLU A 60 10.04 0.66 -8.76
N LEU A 61 10.34 -0.03 -7.65
CA LEU A 61 9.61 0.10 -6.39
C LEU A 61 9.57 1.55 -5.86
N GLY A 62 10.68 2.28 -5.94
CA GLY A 62 10.74 3.69 -5.54
C GLY A 62 9.85 4.60 -6.40
N GLU A 63 9.76 4.36 -7.71
CA GLU A 63 8.88 5.10 -8.61
C GLU A 63 7.40 4.69 -8.41
N ALA A 64 7.13 3.40 -8.13
CA ALA A 64 5.80 2.93 -7.76
C ALA A 64 5.29 3.62 -6.47
N ALA A 65 6.16 3.83 -5.49
CA ALA A 65 5.84 4.58 -4.28
C ALA A 65 5.47 6.04 -4.58
N VAL A 66 6.27 6.73 -5.41
CA VAL A 66 6.00 8.11 -5.84
C VAL A 66 4.67 8.21 -6.57
N ARG A 67 4.44 7.32 -7.55
CA ARG A 67 3.18 7.27 -8.33
C ARG A 67 1.97 7.00 -7.45
N SER A 68 2.08 6.09 -6.47
CA SER A 68 1.00 5.80 -5.53
C SER A 68 0.60 7.02 -4.71
N VAL A 69 1.59 7.76 -4.20
CA VAL A 69 1.32 9.00 -3.44
C VAL A 69 0.65 10.02 -4.34
N ASN A 70 1.17 10.25 -5.55
CA ASN A 70 0.59 11.20 -6.50
C ASN A 70 -0.83 10.82 -6.94
N ALA A 71 -1.12 9.53 -7.10
CA ALA A 71 -2.46 9.04 -7.41
C ALA A 71 -3.49 9.37 -6.31
N GLY A 72 -3.04 9.55 -5.05
CA GLY A 72 -3.91 9.90 -3.92
C GLY A 72 -3.90 8.90 -2.76
N CYS A 73 -3.02 7.91 -2.79
CA CYS A 73 -2.80 6.98 -1.67
C CYS A 73 -2.03 7.67 -0.53
N ASP A 74 -2.42 7.43 0.71
CA ASP A 74 -1.86 8.07 1.90
C ASP A 74 -0.90 7.17 2.68
N LEU A 75 -1.07 5.85 2.58
CA LEU A 75 -0.24 4.82 3.20
C LEU A 75 0.16 3.81 2.14
N LEU A 76 1.40 3.34 2.19
CA LEU A 76 1.91 2.34 1.24
C LEU A 76 2.25 1.08 2.01
N LEU A 77 1.76 -0.06 1.51
CA LEU A 77 2.26 -1.35 1.92
C LEU A 77 3.40 -1.75 0.98
N THR A 78 4.45 -2.29 1.57
CA THR A 78 5.63 -2.77 0.86
C THR A 78 5.94 -4.14 1.43
N GLY A 79 6.40 -5.07 0.60
CA GLY A 79 6.63 -6.46 0.97
C GLY A 79 7.45 -6.65 2.23
N PHE A 80 7.49 -7.88 2.72
CA PHE A 80 8.01 -8.24 4.05
C PHE A 80 9.53 -8.07 4.26
N ARG A 81 10.24 -7.41 3.34
CA ARG A 81 11.69 -7.20 3.40
C ARG A 81 12.00 -5.76 3.79
N GLU A 82 12.92 -5.58 4.73
CA GLU A 82 13.40 -4.26 5.17
C GLU A 82 13.89 -3.41 3.99
N LYS A 83 14.60 -4.02 3.05
CA LYS A 83 15.10 -3.37 1.83
C LYS A 83 13.99 -2.73 0.99
N SER A 84 12.81 -3.35 0.91
CA SER A 84 11.69 -2.83 0.11
C SER A 84 11.15 -1.51 0.69
N ALA A 85 11.09 -1.41 2.03
CA ALA A 85 10.72 -0.18 2.72
C ALA A 85 11.76 0.94 2.53
N GLU A 86 13.05 0.59 2.56
CA GLU A 86 14.15 1.54 2.32
C GLU A 86 14.12 2.10 0.89
N GLU A 87 13.88 1.26 -0.11
CA GLU A 87 13.76 1.67 -1.51
C GLU A 87 12.57 2.60 -1.74
N CYS A 88 11.40 2.28 -1.17
CA CYS A 88 10.24 3.17 -1.19
C CYS A 88 10.55 4.51 -0.53
N LEU A 89 11.17 4.50 0.65
CA LEU A 89 11.53 5.72 1.37
C LEU A 89 12.52 6.58 0.57
N ALA A 90 13.52 5.97 -0.07
CA ALA A 90 14.47 6.66 -0.92
C ALA A 90 13.78 7.27 -2.15
N GLY A 91 12.85 6.54 -2.78
CA GLY A 91 12.04 7.03 -3.90
C GLY A 91 11.18 8.24 -3.51
N LEU A 92 10.47 8.15 -2.38
CA LEU A 92 9.66 9.24 -1.86
C LEU A 92 10.48 10.48 -1.53
N ARG A 93 11.64 10.33 -0.87
CA ARG A 93 12.55 11.46 -0.57
C ARG A 93 12.97 12.18 -1.85
N LYS A 94 13.47 11.43 -2.83
CA LYS A 94 13.84 11.99 -4.14
C LYS A 94 12.65 12.64 -4.84
N GLY A 95 11.46 12.03 -4.75
CA GLY A 95 10.23 12.56 -5.32
C GLY A 95 9.83 13.91 -4.72
N ILE A 96 10.00 14.07 -3.41
CA ILE A 96 9.75 15.35 -2.72
C ILE A 96 10.82 16.38 -3.09
N GLU A 97 12.10 16.01 -3.00
CA GLU A 97 13.25 16.90 -3.30
C GLU A 97 13.23 17.42 -4.73
N SER A 98 12.83 16.58 -5.69
CA SER A 98 12.72 16.96 -7.11
C SER A 98 11.42 17.69 -7.47
N GLY A 99 10.47 17.81 -6.54
CA GLY A 99 9.15 18.40 -6.79
C GLY A 99 8.18 17.50 -7.57
N LYS A 100 8.54 16.24 -7.84
CA LYS A 100 7.61 15.24 -8.41
C LYS A 100 6.42 14.96 -7.48
N ILE A 101 6.62 15.07 -6.17
CA ILE A 101 5.54 15.05 -5.17
C ILE A 101 5.39 16.46 -4.63
N LEU A 102 4.21 17.05 -4.83
CA LEU A 102 3.94 18.40 -4.34
C LEU A 102 3.79 18.39 -2.80
N PRO A 103 4.31 19.41 -2.08
CA PRO A 103 4.24 19.46 -0.61
C PRO A 103 2.81 19.30 -0.05
N HIS A 104 1.83 19.94 -0.70
CA HIS A 104 0.43 19.85 -0.28
C HIS A 104 -0.11 18.41 -0.33
N ARG A 105 0.37 17.57 -1.26
CA ARG A 105 -0.06 16.17 -1.36
C ARG A 105 0.41 15.39 -0.15
N VAL A 106 1.64 15.60 0.31
CA VAL A 106 2.19 15.00 1.53
C VAL A 106 1.39 15.47 2.76
N GLU A 107 1.10 16.77 2.85
CA GLU A 107 0.31 17.33 3.97
C GLU A 107 -1.08 16.70 4.07
N GLN A 108 -1.78 16.55 2.94
CA GLN A 108 -3.08 15.88 2.89
C GLN A 108 -3.02 14.44 3.40
N ALA A 109 -2.03 13.66 2.96
CA ALA A 109 -1.83 12.28 3.40
C ALA A 109 -1.58 12.22 4.93
N LEU A 110 -0.65 13.04 5.42
CA LEU A 110 -0.32 13.10 6.84
C LEU A 110 -1.51 13.55 7.70
N ALA A 111 -2.33 14.49 7.22
CA ALA A 111 -3.54 14.92 7.92
C ALA A 111 -4.55 13.76 8.10
N ARG A 112 -4.78 12.96 7.05
CA ARG A 112 -5.65 11.78 7.10
C ARG A 112 -5.08 10.70 8.04
N LEU A 113 -3.77 10.45 7.98
CA LEU A 113 -3.10 9.50 8.86
C LEU A 113 -3.16 9.91 10.33
N ARG A 114 -2.88 11.18 10.65
CA ARG A 114 -3.00 11.72 12.01
C ARG A 114 -4.44 11.58 12.53
N ARG A 115 -5.43 11.92 11.71
CA ARG A 115 -6.85 11.75 12.06
C ARG A 115 -7.20 10.28 12.33
N ALA A 116 -6.66 9.34 11.56
CA ALA A 116 -6.87 7.92 11.78
C ALA A 116 -6.23 7.46 13.10
N LYS A 117 -5.01 7.92 13.41
CA LYS A 117 -4.30 7.59 14.65
C LYS A 117 -4.99 8.14 15.91
N ASN A 118 -5.62 9.31 15.84
CA ASN A 118 -6.29 9.92 17.00
C ASN A 118 -7.43 9.06 17.59
N GLY A 119 -7.96 8.10 16.84
CA GLY A 119 -9.00 7.17 17.32
C GLY A 119 -8.49 5.78 17.71
N ILE A 120 -7.17 5.56 17.68
CA ILE A 120 -6.55 4.26 17.93
C ILE A 120 -5.74 4.36 19.23
N SER A 121 -6.20 3.68 20.28
CA SER A 121 -5.39 3.48 21.47
C SER A 121 -4.20 2.59 21.11
N SER A 122 -3.04 2.87 21.71
CA SER A 122 -1.92 1.92 21.67
C SER A 122 -2.39 0.56 22.18
N PRO A 123 -1.92 -0.56 21.60
CA PRO A 123 -2.23 -1.87 22.15
C PRO A 123 -1.79 -1.90 23.62
N ASP A 124 -2.74 -2.09 24.52
CA ASP A 124 -2.46 -2.26 25.94
C ASP A 124 -1.96 -3.68 26.21
N GLY A 125 -0.98 -3.80 27.12
CA GLY A 125 -0.43 -5.08 27.54
C GLY A 125 0.90 -5.43 26.88
N LYS A 126 1.77 -6.10 27.65
CA LYS A 126 3.02 -6.65 27.13
C LYS A 126 2.70 -7.89 26.31
N ILE A 127 2.90 -7.85 24.99
CA ILE A 127 2.91 -9.07 24.19
C ILE A 127 4.15 -9.86 24.59
N SER A 128 3.95 -11.03 25.19
CA SER A 128 5.04 -11.96 25.48
C SER A 128 5.76 -12.32 24.18
N ALA A 129 7.07 -12.09 24.12
CA ALA A 129 7.89 -12.47 22.97
C ALA A 129 7.71 -13.97 22.64
N ALA A 130 7.63 -14.82 23.66
CA ALA A 130 7.38 -16.25 23.48
C ALA A 130 6.00 -16.55 22.87
N ALA A 131 4.97 -15.83 23.30
CA ALA A 131 3.63 -15.97 22.72
C ALA A 131 3.61 -15.51 21.25
N PHE A 132 4.26 -14.40 20.94
CA PHE A 132 4.41 -13.90 19.57
C PHE A 132 5.17 -14.89 18.68
N SER A 133 6.35 -15.36 19.12
CA SER A 133 7.14 -16.36 18.38
C SER A 133 6.36 -17.65 18.13
N LYS A 134 5.50 -18.08 19.07
CA LYS A 134 4.65 -19.25 18.88
C LYS A 134 3.60 -19.04 17.80
N VAL A 135 2.98 -17.86 17.74
CA VAL A 135 2.03 -17.50 16.68
C VAL A 135 2.73 -17.38 15.33
N ALA A 136 3.87 -16.69 15.28
CA ALA A 136 4.67 -16.53 14.07
C ALA A 136 5.08 -17.89 13.49
N ARG A 137 5.60 -18.80 14.33
CA ARG A 137 5.95 -20.17 13.89
C ARG A 137 4.75 -20.94 13.34
N LYS A 138 3.61 -20.90 14.03
CA LYS A 138 2.38 -21.54 13.53
C LYS A 138 1.94 -20.99 12.18
N PHE A 139 2.07 -19.68 11.99
CA PHE A 139 1.75 -19.03 10.72
C PHE A 139 2.73 -19.43 9.62
N GLU A 140 4.03 -19.54 9.93
CA GLU A 140 5.03 -20.05 8.97
C GLU A 140 4.76 -21.51 8.59
N GLU A 141 4.45 -22.37 9.56
CA GLU A 141 4.07 -23.78 9.33
C GLU A 141 2.84 -23.86 8.41
N PHE A 142 1.78 -23.13 8.74
CA PHE A 142 0.57 -23.02 7.91
C PHE A 142 0.85 -22.49 6.51
N SER A 143 1.67 -21.43 6.40
CA SER A 143 2.00 -20.83 5.11
C SER A 143 2.76 -21.81 4.23
N LYS A 144 3.66 -22.62 4.80
CA LYS A 144 4.36 -23.69 4.07
C LYS A 144 3.42 -24.79 3.59
N GLU A 145 2.39 -25.13 4.36
CA GLU A 145 1.38 -26.12 3.95
C GLU A 145 0.53 -25.64 2.78
N ILE A 146 0.14 -24.36 2.76
CA ILE A 146 -0.69 -23.78 1.69
C ILE A 146 0.12 -23.38 0.46
N LEU A 147 1.32 -22.84 0.64
CA LEU A 147 2.20 -22.39 -0.45
C LEU A 147 3.13 -23.51 -0.95
N ALA A 148 3.02 -24.73 -0.42
CA ALA A 148 3.68 -25.88 -1.02
C ALA A 148 3.22 -25.97 -2.48
N PRO A 149 4.15 -26.03 -3.45
CA PRO A 149 3.78 -26.11 -4.86
C PRO A 149 2.86 -27.32 -5.04
N GLU A 150 1.75 -27.12 -5.73
CA GLU A 150 0.85 -28.19 -6.14
C GLU A 150 1.70 -29.37 -6.60
N ARG A 151 1.53 -30.53 -5.95
CA ARG A 151 2.09 -31.79 -6.45
C ARG A 151 1.70 -31.85 -7.93
N GLN A 152 2.70 -31.90 -8.81
CA GLN A 152 2.51 -32.18 -10.23
C GLN A 152 1.50 -33.33 -10.37
N ILE A 153 0.27 -32.99 -10.75
CA ILE A 153 -0.67 -33.99 -11.23
C ILE A 153 -0.20 -34.28 -12.64
N ALA A 154 0.44 -35.44 -12.77
CA ALA A 154 0.86 -36.06 -14.01
C ALA A 154 -0.32 -36.34 -14.94
#